data_AF-A0A965V0A6-F1
#
_entry.id   AF-A0A965V0A6-F1
#
_cell.length_a   1.000
_cell.length_b   1.000
_cell.length_c   1.000
_cell.angle_alpha   90.00
_cell.angle_beta   90.00
_cell.angle_gamma   90.00
#
_symmetry.space_group_name_H-M   'P 1'
#
loop_
_entity.id
_entity.type
_entity.pdbx_description
1 polymer ?
#
loop_
_entity_poly.entity_id
_entity_poly.type
_entity_poly.pdbx_seq_one_letter_code
_entity_poly.pdbx_strand_id
1 'polypeptide(L)'
;MPPPLATARATAPPTSLGGLLPFLKPYRLRIAVALFFLLATAAATLAFPLALRSLIDGGIAAAGSGGQAAAVQSHFVNLFALATALGVLSAGRFYMVSWLGERVTADLRNAVYSHVLDQSPEFFETTQTGEVLSRLSADTTLVQT
;
A
#
# COMPACT_ATOMS: atom_id res chain seq x y z
N MET A 1 4.75 -55.47 10.26
CA MET A 1 4.00 -54.57 9.35
C MET A 1 4.10 -53.16 9.91
N PRO A 2 4.66 -52.17 9.20
CA PRO A 2 4.60 -50.78 9.62
C PRO A 2 3.18 -50.20 9.39
N PRO A 3 2.67 -49.32 10.27
CA PRO A 3 1.37 -48.67 10.09
C PRO A 3 1.40 -47.66 8.92
N PRO A 4 0.26 -47.42 8.24
CA PRO A 4 0.18 -46.51 7.11
C PRO A 4 0.30 -45.04 7.55
N LEU A 5 1.02 -44.27 6.74
CA LEU A 5 1.28 -42.84 6.91
C LEU A 5 -0.03 -42.03 6.87
N ALA A 6 -0.38 -41.40 8.00
CA ALA A 6 -1.46 -40.42 8.05
C ALA A 6 -1.01 -39.13 7.35
N THR A 7 -1.50 -38.95 6.12
CA THR A 7 -1.38 -37.73 5.32
C THR A 7 -2.28 -36.63 5.88
N ALA A 8 -1.81 -35.89 6.88
CA ALA A 8 -2.46 -34.65 7.31
C ALA A 8 -2.07 -33.50 6.37
N ARG A 9 -2.74 -33.37 5.22
CA ARG A 9 -2.71 -32.14 4.41
C ARG A 9 -3.69 -31.13 5.00
N ALA A 10 -3.18 -30.16 5.77
CA ALA A 10 -3.92 -28.96 6.12
C ALA A 10 -3.51 -27.80 5.21
N THR A 11 -3.91 -27.84 3.94
CA THR A 11 -3.91 -26.65 3.08
C THR A 11 -5.28 -25.98 3.23
N ALA A 12 -5.46 -25.21 4.30
CA ALA A 12 -6.59 -24.31 4.39
C ALA A 12 -6.41 -23.18 3.36
N PRO A 13 -7.42 -22.88 2.52
CA PRO A 13 -7.33 -21.80 1.55
C PRO A 13 -7.17 -20.44 2.26
N PRO A 14 -6.56 -19.42 1.62
CA PRO A 14 -6.34 -18.09 2.22
C PRO A 14 -7.67 -17.33 2.35
N THR A 15 -8.54 -17.78 3.25
CA THR A 15 -9.79 -17.10 3.59
C THR A 15 -9.61 -16.50 4.96
N SER A 16 -9.31 -15.20 4.99
CA SER A 16 -9.82 -14.24 5.98
C SER A 16 -8.97 -12.95 5.98
N LEU A 17 -8.89 -12.26 4.83
CA LEU A 17 -8.58 -10.82 4.86
C LEU A 17 -9.65 -10.06 5.68
N GLY A 18 -10.85 -10.64 5.83
CA GLY A 18 -11.91 -10.14 6.70
C GLY A 18 -11.51 -10.04 8.18
N GLY A 19 -10.57 -10.87 8.66
CA GLY A 19 -10.04 -10.81 10.02
C GLY A 19 -9.22 -9.54 10.32
N LEU A 20 -8.82 -8.78 9.29
CA LEU A 20 -8.07 -7.53 9.43
C LEU A 20 -8.97 -6.29 9.54
N LEU A 21 -10.27 -6.42 9.24
CA LEU A 21 -11.24 -5.33 9.35
C LEU A 21 -11.30 -4.69 10.75
N PRO A 22 -11.20 -5.44 11.88
CA PRO A 22 -11.15 -4.86 13.21
C PRO A 22 -9.93 -3.95 13.42
N PHE A 23 -8.77 -4.32 12.87
CA PHE A 23 -7.52 -3.54 12.96
C PHE A 23 -7.55 -2.28 12.11
N LEU A 24 -8.37 -2.24 11.05
CA LEU A 24 -8.55 -1.06 10.19
C LEU A 24 -9.56 -0.05 10.75
N LYS A 25 -10.51 -0.48 11.59
CA LYS A 25 -11.59 0.35 12.15
C LYS A 25 -11.10 1.59 12.93
N PRO A 26 -10.03 1.55 13.74
CA PRO A 26 -9.47 2.73 14.41
C PRO A 26 -8.88 3.76 13.45
N TYR A 27 -8.49 3.32 12.24
CA TYR A 27 -7.79 4.14 11.25
C TYR A 27 -8.70 4.68 10.14
N ARG A 28 -10.03 4.62 10.30
CA ARG A 28 -11.01 5.05 9.28
C ARG A 28 -10.78 6.46 8.74
N LEU A 29 -10.45 7.42 9.60
CA LEU A 29 -10.14 8.78 9.17
C LEU A 29 -8.87 8.84 8.31
N ARG A 30 -7.83 8.11 8.70
CA ARG A 30 -6.57 8.04 7.95
C ARG A 30 -6.75 7.33 6.61
N ILE A 31 -7.58 6.28 6.57
CA ILE A 31 -8.00 5.62 5.33
C ILE A 31 -8.74 6.60 4.42
N ALA A 32 -9.65 7.42 4.96
CA ALA A 32 -10.35 8.44 4.17
C ALA A 32 -9.38 9.48 3.60
N VAL A 33 -8.38 9.93 4.38
CA VAL A 33 -7.33 10.82 3.89
C VAL A 33 -6.46 10.16 2.82
N ALA A 34 -6.08 8.88 3.01
CA ALA A 34 -5.33 8.13 2.00
C ALA A 34 -6.12 7.99 0.69
N LEU A 35 -7.43 7.70 0.78
CA LEU A 35 -8.34 7.65 -0.36
C LEU A 35 -8.47 9.00 -1.05
N PHE A 36 -8.56 10.09 -0.29
CA PHE A 36 -8.57 11.44 -0.86
C PHE A 36 -7.29 11.70 -1.67
N PHE A 37 -6.11 11.42 -1.11
CA PHE A 37 -4.85 11.57 -1.84
C PHE A 37 -4.77 10.65 -3.06
N LEU A 38 -5.29 9.43 -2.97
CA LEU A 38 -5.36 8.50 -4.10
C LEU A 38 -6.21 9.06 -5.24
N LEU A 39 -7.42 9.53 -4.93
CA LEU A 39 -8.33 10.11 -5.92
C LEU A 39 -7.78 11.41 -6.50
N ALA A 40 -7.22 12.28 -5.67
CA ALA A 40 -6.59 13.52 -6.11
C ALA A 40 -5.38 13.26 -7.02
N THR A 41 -4.55 12.27 -6.69
CA THR A 41 -3.42 11.86 -7.55
C THR A 41 -3.94 11.33 -8.88
N ALA A 42 -4.95 10.45 -8.88
CA ALA A 42 -5.53 9.90 -10.11
C ALA A 42 -6.14 11.00 -11.01
N ALA A 43 -6.86 11.95 -10.42
CA ALA A 43 -7.40 13.11 -11.14
C ALA A 43 -6.29 13.98 -11.74
N ALA A 44 -5.21 14.25 -10.99
CA ALA A 44 -4.08 15.01 -11.48
C ALA A 44 -3.32 14.27 -12.61
N THR A 45 -3.20 12.94 -12.53
CA THR A 45 -2.60 12.12 -13.59
C THR A 45 -3.43 12.19 -14.87
N LEU A 46 -4.76 12.21 -14.76
CA LEU A 46 -5.66 12.36 -15.90
C LEU A 46 -5.68 13.79 -16.47
N ALA A 47 -5.45 14.80 -15.63
CA ALA A 47 -5.31 16.20 -16.05
C ALA A 47 -4.00 16.46 -16.82
N PHE A 48 -2.96 15.67 -16.58
CA PHE A 48 -1.64 15.86 -17.21
C PHE A 48 -1.67 15.80 -18.76
N PRO A 49 -2.26 14.78 -19.40
CA PRO A 49 -2.42 14.76 -20.86
C PRO A 49 -3.22 15.96 -21.41
N LEU A 50 -4.26 16.40 -20.68
CA LEU A 50 -5.08 17.54 -21.08
C LEU A 50 -4.29 18.86 -21.00
N ALA A 51 -3.49 19.03 -19.96
CA ALA A 51 -2.61 20.18 -19.81
C ALA A 51 -1.54 20.22 -20.91
N LEU A 52 -0.93 19.08 -21.24
CA LEU A 52 0.01 18.97 -22.36
C LEU A 52 -0.65 19.34 -23.69
N ARG A 53 -1.86 18.83 -23.96
CA ARG A 53 -2.63 19.21 -25.15
C ARG A 53 -2.86 20.71 -25.21
N SER A 54 -3.29 21.32 -24.11
CA SER A 54 -3.53 22.78 -24.06
C SER A 54 -2.27 23.61 -24.30
N LEU A 55 -1.09 23.12 -23.85
CA LEU A 55 0.18 23.76 -24.13
C LEU A 55 0.53 23.67 -25.62
N ILE A 56 0.34 22.52 -26.26
CA ILE A 56 0.66 22.33 -27.68
C ILE A 56 -0.29 23.18 -28.54
N ASP A 57 -1.60 23.07 -28.31
CA ASP A 57 -2.65 23.75 -29.08
C ASP A 57 -2.64 25.27 -28.85
N GLY A 58 -2.36 25.73 -27.63
CA GLY A 58 -2.43 27.16 -27.26
C GLY A 58 -1.08 27.88 -27.19
N GLY A 59 0.00 27.19 -26.80
CA GLY A 59 1.31 27.79 -26.57
C GLY A 59 2.23 27.77 -27.78
N ILE A 60 2.13 26.75 -28.66
CA ILE A 60 2.99 26.61 -29.85
C ILE A 60 2.27 27.09 -31.11
N ALA A 61 1.00 26.72 -31.31
CA ALA A 61 0.25 27.13 -32.50
C ALA A 61 -0.11 28.63 -32.53
N ALA A 62 -0.27 29.28 -31.36
CA ALA A 62 -0.54 30.72 -31.25
C ALA A 62 0.75 31.59 -31.18
N ALA A 63 1.94 30.98 -31.19
CA ALA A 63 3.23 31.66 -31.09
C ALA A 63 3.65 32.42 -32.37
N GLY A 64 2.77 32.58 -33.37
CA GLY A 64 3.04 33.35 -34.60
C GLY A 64 2.74 34.87 -34.57
N SER A 65 1.82 35.35 -33.73
CA SER A 65 1.44 36.77 -33.54
C SER A 65 2.05 37.53 -32.32
N GLY A 66 3.31 37.98 -32.43
CA GLY A 66 3.91 39.20 -31.82
C GLY A 66 3.80 39.59 -30.32
N GLY A 67 3.06 38.88 -29.45
CA GLY A 67 2.81 39.29 -28.04
C GLY A 67 3.26 38.28 -26.96
N GLN A 68 4.23 37.42 -27.28
CA GLN A 68 4.19 36.00 -26.86
C GLN A 68 4.99 35.53 -25.65
N ALA A 69 5.84 36.34 -25.04
CA ALA A 69 6.60 35.87 -23.88
C ALA A 69 5.68 35.58 -22.67
N ALA A 70 4.67 36.41 -22.43
CA ALA A 70 3.77 36.27 -21.29
C ALA A 70 2.79 35.08 -21.40
N ALA A 71 2.26 34.81 -22.60
CA ALA A 71 1.36 33.69 -22.83
C ALA A 71 2.08 32.34 -22.66
N VAL A 72 3.26 32.19 -23.27
CA VAL A 72 4.10 30.98 -23.14
C VAL A 72 4.54 30.78 -21.68
N GLN A 73 4.96 31.84 -20.99
CA GLN A 73 5.31 31.78 -19.57
C GLN A 73 4.16 31.29 -18.70
N SER A 74 2.93 31.75 -18.95
CA SER A 74 1.75 31.33 -18.17
C SER A 74 1.46 29.82 -18.31
N HIS A 75 1.62 29.25 -19.51
CA HIS A 75 1.40 27.82 -19.73
C HIS A 75 2.50 26.96 -19.08
N PHE A 76 3.76 27.41 -19.12
CA PHE A 76 4.85 26.76 -18.39
C PHE A 76 4.62 26.78 -16.88
N VAL A 77 4.16 27.89 -16.32
CA VAL A 77 3.81 27.99 -14.89
C VAL A 77 2.67 27.03 -14.53
N ASN A 78 1.64 26.92 -15.39
CA ASN A 78 0.54 25.98 -15.17
C ASN A 78 1.00 24.52 -15.20
N LEU A 79 1.86 24.14 -16.14
CA LEU A 79 2.43 22.79 -16.20
C LEU A 79 3.35 22.50 -15.02
N PHE A 80 4.17 23.47 -14.61
CA PHE A 80 5.01 23.36 -13.43
C PHE A 80 4.15 23.15 -12.18
N ALA A 81 3.11 23.97 -11.99
CA ALA A 81 2.17 23.84 -10.88
C ALA A 81 1.48 22.46 -10.87
N LEU A 82 1.07 21.95 -12.03
CA LEU A 82 0.47 20.62 -12.16
C LEU A 82 1.48 19.50 -11.82
N ALA A 83 2.71 19.60 -12.30
CA ALA A 83 3.77 18.65 -12.01
C ALA A 83 4.13 18.64 -10.52
N THR A 84 4.25 19.82 -9.89
CA THR A 84 4.46 19.96 -8.45
C THR A 84 3.29 19.38 -7.67
N ALA A 85 2.04 19.67 -8.06
CA ALA A 85 0.85 19.12 -7.42
C ALA A 85 0.83 17.59 -7.51
N LEU A 86 1.13 17.02 -8.68
CA LEU A 86 1.28 15.59 -8.89
C LEU A 86 2.30 14.97 -7.94
N GLY A 87 3.48 15.59 -7.81
CA GLY A 87 4.54 15.14 -6.92
C GLY A 87 4.11 15.15 -5.46
N VAL A 88 3.53 16.26 -4.99
CA VAL A 88 3.07 16.43 -3.60
C VAL A 88 1.93 15.47 -3.27
N LEU A 89 0.94 15.33 -4.16
CA LEU A 89 -0.18 14.41 -3.96
C LEU A 89 0.31 12.95 -3.93
N SER A 90 1.23 12.59 -4.82
CA SER A 90 1.81 11.24 -4.87
C SER A 90 2.62 10.94 -3.61
N ALA A 91 3.44 11.88 -3.15
CA ALA A 91 4.22 11.75 -1.93
C ALA A 91 3.32 11.65 -0.70
N GLY A 92 2.30 12.50 -0.59
CA GLY A 92 1.32 12.45 0.50
C GLY A 92 0.54 11.14 0.54
N ARG A 93 0.11 10.64 -0.63
CA ARG A 93 -0.51 9.32 -0.77
C ARG A 93 0.43 8.22 -0.28
N PHE A 94 1.67 8.20 -0.77
CA PHE A 94 2.66 7.19 -0.43
C PHE A 94 2.95 7.19 1.08
N TYR A 95 3.21 8.36 1.67
CA TYR A 95 3.44 8.51 3.10
C TYR A 95 2.27 7.95 3.92
N MET A 96 1.03 8.34 3.59
CA MET A 96 -0.15 7.90 4.34
C MET A 96 -0.36 6.38 4.25
N VAL A 97 -0.15 5.79 3.07
CA VAL A 97 -0.27 4.34 2.86
C VAL A 97 0.81 3.58 3.61
N SER A 98 2.07 4.02 3.54
CA SER A 98 3.20 3.38 4.24
C SER A 98 3.03 3.45 5.76
N TRP A 99 2.72 4.65 6.28
CA TRP A 99 2.47 4.87 7.70
C TRP A 99 1.34 3.98 8.22
N LEU A 100 0.24 3.87 7.45
CA LEU A 100 -0.89 3.02 7.81
C LEU A 100 -0.50 1.54 7.80
N GLY A 101 0.25 1.08 6.79
CA GLY A 101 0.71 -0.30 6.68
C GLY A 101 1.59 -0.72 7.85
N GLU A 102 2.55 0.12 8.23
CA GLU A 102 3.41 -0.10 9.39
C GLU A 102 2.60 -0.21 10.68
N ARG A 103 1.64 0.71 10.89
CA ARG A 103 0.83 0.74 12.10
C ARG A 103 -0.10 -0.47 12.23
N VAL A 104 -0.79 -0.83 11.14
CA VAL A 104 -1.65 -2.02 11.10
C VAL A 104 -0.84 -3.29 11.36
N THR A 105 0.38 -3.38 10.80
CA THR A 105 1.28 -4.52 11.02
C THR A 105 1.73 -4.61 12.48
N ALA A 106 2.06 -3.48 13.10
CA ALA A 106 2.42 -3.44 14.52
C ALA A 106 1.28 -3.87 15.43
N ASP A 107 0.05 -3.42 15.15
CA ASP A 107 -1.13 -3.81 15.93
C ASP A 107 -1.44 -5.31 15.78
N LEU A 108 -1.32 -5.83 14.55
CA LEU A 108 -1.49 -7.26 14.29
C LEU A 108 -0.46 -8.09 15.07
N ARG A 109 0.81 -7.67 15.03
CA ARG A 109 1.90 -8.32 15.78
C ARG A 109 1.62 -8.33 17.28
N ASN A 110 1.17 -7.21 17.83
CA ASN A 110 0.82 -7.11 19.26
C ASN A 110 -0.34 -8.04 19.63
N ALA A 111 -1.40 -8.11 18.80
CA ALA A 111 -2.53 -8.98 19.05
C ALA A 111 -2.17 -10.48 18.99
N VAL A 112 -1.29 -10.86 18.06
CA VAL A 112 -0.76 -12.22 17.97
C VAL A 112 0.06 -12.54 19.23
N TYR A 113 0.97 -11.64 19.64
CA TYR A 113 1.77 -11.86 20.84
C TYR A 113 0.93 -11.95 22.10
N SER A 114 -0.07 -11.08 22.31
CA SER A 114 -0.94 -11.17 23.47
C SER A 114 -1.72 -12.48 23.48
N HIS A 115 -2.22 -12.93 22.33
CA HIS A 115 -2.94 -14.19 22.24
C HIS A 115 -2.05 -15.40 22.57
N VAL A 116 -0.79 -15.39 22.14
CA VAL A 116 0.19 -16.44 22.48
C VAL A 116 0.53 -16.44 23.97
N LEU A 117 0.64 -15.27 24.60
CA LEU A 117 0.96 -15.15 26.02
C LEU A 117 -0.24 -15.53 26.93
N ASP A 118 -1.47 -15.35 26.46
CA ASP A 118 -2.70 -15.71 27.18
C ASP A 118 -3.14 -17.18 26.97
N GLN A 119 -2.42 -17.97 26.17
CA GLN A 119 -2.73 -19.39 25.99
C GLN A 119 -2.38 -20.23 27.22
N SER A 120 -3.24 -21.20 27.53
CA SER A 120 -3.12 -22.03 28.73
C SER A 120 -1.89 -22.94 28.71
N PRO A 121 -1.34 -23.33 29.88
CA PRO A 121 -0.21 -24.26 29.98
C PRO A 121 -0.43 -25.61 29.28
N GLU A 122 -1.68 -26.03 29.10
CA GLU A 122 -2.08 -27.26 28.40
C GLU A 122 -1.76 -27.24 26.88
N PHE A 123 -1.65 -26.03 26.29
CA PHE A 123 -1.13 -25.83 24.92
C PHE A 123 0.39 -26.02 24.83
N PHE A 124 1.11 -25.75 25.92
CA PHE A 124 2.56 -25.95 26.03
C PHE A 124 2.95 -27.42 26.31
N GLU A 125 2.02 -28.25 26.77
CA GLU A 125 2.27 -29.68 27.02
C GLU A 125 2.09 -30.57 25.78
N THR A 126 1.39 -30.09 24.74
CA THR A 126 1.02 -30.90 23.56
C THR A 126 1.73 -30.51 22.26
N THR A 127 2.46 -29.39 22.21
CA THR A 127 3.17 -28.94 20.99
C THR A 127 4.68 -28.85 21.19
N GLN A 128 5.42 -29.77 20.57
CA GLN A 128 6.89 -29.70 20.44
C GLN A 128 7.30 -28.42 19.68
N THR A 129 7.72 -27.41 20.43
CA THR A 129 8.13 -26.08 19.95
C THR A 129 9.34 -26.10 18.99
N GLY A 130 10.02 -27.24 18.81
CA GLY A 130 11.25 -27.38 18.02
C GLY A 130 11.06 -27.62 16.51
N GLU A 131 9.98 -28.26 16.07
CA GLU A 131 9.77 -28.62 14.66
C GLU A 131 9.25 -27.42 13.84
N VAL A 132 8.42 -26.57 14.46
CA VAL A 132 7.78 -25.40 13.79
C VAL A 132 8.79 -24.27 13.55
N LEU A 133 9.72 -24.04 14.48
CA LEU A 133 10.78 -23.04 14.32
C LEU A 133 11.81 -23.45 13.24
N SER A 134 12.09 -24.76 13.13
CA SER A 134 12.96 -25.34 12.11
C SER A 134 12.39 -25.15 10.70
N ARG A 135 11.08 -25.36 10.53
CA ARG A 135 10.38 -25.19 9.24
C ARG A 135 10.21 -23.73 8.84
N LEU A 136 9.97 -22.81 9.79
CA LEU A 136 9.87 -21.37 9.50
C LEU A 136 11.18 -20.76 9.00
N SER A 137 12.34 -21.15 9.56
CA SER A 137 13.64 -20.66 9.07
C SER A 137 14.03 -21.27 7.73
N ALA A 138 13.74 -22.57 7.50
CA ALA A 138 14.05 -23.22 6.23
C ALA A 138 13.22 -22.65 5.07
N ASP A 139 11.92 -22.41 5.28
CA ASP A 139 11.01 -21.97 4.23
C ASP A 139 11.13 -20.46 3.91
N THR A 140 11.65 -19.65 4.83
CA THR A 140 11.93 -18.21 4.55
C THR A 140 13.04 -18.04 3.51
N THR A 141 13.97 -18.98 3.42
CA THR A 141 15.06 -18.92 2.43
C THR A 141 14.55 -19.14 1.00
N LEU A 142 13.47 -19.90 0.83
CA LEU A 142 12.90 -20.20 -0.49
C LEU A 142 12.02 -19.07 -1.06
N VAL A 143 11.55 -18.13 -0.23
CA VAL A 143 10.75 -16.97 -0.67
C VAL A 143 11.64 -15.78 -1.05
N GLN A 144 12.94 -15.84 -0.77
CA GLN A 144 13.89 -14.74 -1.00
C GLN A 144 14.62 -14.79 -2.35
N THR A 145 14.39 -15.81 -3.19
CA THR A 145 14.90 -15.90 -4.58
C THR A 145 13.76 -15.95 -5.58
#